data_AF-A0A8T7GKC4-F1
#
_entry.id   AF-A0A8T7GKC4-F1
#
_cell.length_a   1.000
_cell.length_b   1.000
_cell.length_c   1.000
_cell.angle_alpha   90.00
_cell.angle_beta   90.00
_cell.angle_gamma   90.00
#
_symmetry.space_group_name_H-M   'P 1'
#
loop_
_entity.id
_entity.type
_entity.pdbx_description
1 polymer ?
#
loop_
_entity_poly.entity_id
_entity_poly.type
_entity_poly.pdbx_seq_one_letter_code
_entity_poly.pdbx_strand_id
1 'polypeptide(L)'
;MSLDKLALLVAEAAMRRAVGLNYKLPGVPAGVRRGVERVVERLASELAEPASGSGLRCRLCGRGPYTPTGLLLHLRRVHRDQVARRAAELLAAELLATHR
;
A
#
# COMPACT_ATOMS: atom_id res chain seq x y z
N MET A 1 -5.28 17.49 -6.67
CA MET A 1 -4.42 16.29 -6.78
C MET A 1 -5.08 15.34 -7.77
N SER A 2 -4.36 14.81 -8.78
CA SER A 2 -4.94 13.82 -9.71
C SER A 2 -5.06 12.44 -9.05
N LEU A 3 -5.93 11.59 -9.60
CA LEU A 3 -6.11 10.21 -9.10
C LEU A 3 -4.79 9.42 -9.15
N ASP A 4 -4.01 9.57 -10.23
CA ASP A 4 -2.71 8.89 -10.36
C ASP A 4 -1.70 9.31 -9.29
N LYS A 5 -1.66 10.62 -8.98
CA LYS A 5 -0.79 11.14 -7.91
C LYS A 5 -1.21 10.62 -6.55
N LEU A 6 -2.52 10.52 -6.30
CA LEU A 6 -3.06 9.92 -5.07
C LEU A 6 -2.76 8.42 -5.01
N ALA A 7 -2.90 7.68 -6.12
CA ALA A 7 -2.60 6.26 -6.19
C ALA A 7 -1.13 5.96 -5.88
N LEU A 8 -0.20 6.74 -6.43
CA LEU A 8 1.23 6.64 -6.09
C LEU A 8 1.51 6.92 -4.61
N LEU A 9 0.85 7.93 -4.04
CA LEU A 9 0.98 8.25 -2.62
C LEU A 9 0.46 7.10 -1.74
N VAL A 10 -0.72 6.55 -2.06
CA VAL A 10 -1.35 5.44 -1.35
C VAL A 10 -0.52 4.17 -1.49
N ALA A 11 0.04 3.89 -2.66
CA ALA A 11 0.94 2.76 -2.88
C ALA A 11 2.17 2.84 -1.96
N GLU A 12 2.83 4.00 -1.90
CA GLU A 12 3.99 4.20 -1.02
C GLU A 12 3.61 4.11 0.47
N ALA A 13 2.45 4.65 0.86
CA ALA A 13 1.93 4.52 2.21
C ALA A 13 1.65 3.05 2.57
N ALA A 14 1.01 2.30 1.68
CA ALA A 14 0.70 0.88 1.87
C ALA A 14 1.97 0.02 1.94
N MET A 15 2.97 0.27 1.08
CA MET A 15 4.25 -0.44 1.14
C MET A 15 4.96 -0.22 2.49
N ARG A 16 4.95 1.01 3.02
CA ARG A 16 5.50 1.32 4.35
C ARG A 16 4.71 0.63 5.45
N ARG A 17 3.37 0.73 5.39
CA ARG A 17 2.48 0.13 6.37
C ARG A 17 2.62 -1.39 6.43
N ALA A 18 2.75 -2.04 5.27
CA ALA A 18 2.92 -3.49 5.15
C ALA A 18 4.18 -4.01 5.87
N VAL A 19 5.21 -3.18 5.98
CA VAL A 19 6.47 -3.52 6.67
C VAL A 19 6.56 -2.94 8.08
N GLY A 20 5.45 -2.42 8.63
CA GLY A 20 5.41 -1.85 9.98
C GLY A 20 6.07 -0.48 10.13
N LEU A 21 6.33 0.23 9.03
CA LEU A 21 6.88 1.58 9.07
C LEU A 21 5.77 2.65 9.04
N ASN A 22 6.05 3.77 9.69
CA ASN A 22 5.18 4.94 9.64
C ASN A 22 5.07 5.51 8.22
N TYR A 23 3.88 6.00 7.89
CA TYR A 23 3.59 6.67 6.63
C TYR A 23 2.89 8.02 6.88
N LYS A 24 2.82 8.85 5.84
CA LYS A 24 2.10 10.13 5.84
C LYS A 24 1.25 10.22 4.58
N LEU A 25 0.13 10.94 4.70
CA LEU A 25 -0.79 11.23 3.60
C LEU A 25 -0.92 12.76 3.40
N PRO A 26 0.16 13.45 2.96
CA PRO A 26 0.14 14.88 2.71
C PRO A 26 -0.83 15.21 1.57
N GLY A 27 -1.55 16.34 1.69
CA GLY A 27 -2.46 16.81 0.65
C GLY A 27 -3.74 15.99 0.47
N VAL A 28 -3.98 14.97 1.29
CA VAL A 28 -5.26 14.24 1.32
C VAL A 28 -6.28 15.05 2.14
N PRO A 29 -7.42 15.48 1.54
CA PRO A 29 -8.45 16.25 2.24
C PRO A 29 -9.09 15.46 3.38
N ALA A 30 -9.51 16.16 4.45
CA ALA A 30 -10.09 15.54 5.64
C ALA A 30 -11.34 14.69 5.33
N GLY A 31 -12.20 15.13 4.41
CA GLY A 31 -13.43 14.43 4.04
C GLY A 31 -13.22 13.03 3.48
N VAL A 32 -12.11 12.80 2.76
CA VAL A 32 -11.79 11.49 2.14
C VAL A 32 -10.71 10.71 2.88
N ARG A 33 -10.06 11.32 3.89
CA ARG A 33 -8.90 10.76 4.60
C ARG A 33 -9.16 9.37 5.16
N ARG A 34 -10.30 9.17 5.84
CA ARG A 34 -10.66 7.86 6.41
C ARG A 34 -10.81 6.76 5.36
N GLY A 35 -11.38 7.09 4.19
CA GLY A 35 -11.48 6.14 3.08
C GLY A 35 -10.11 5.78 2.51
N VAL A 36 -9.24 6.79 2.34
CA VAL A 36 -7.87 6.57 1.89
C VAL A 36 -7.08 5.71 2.88
N GLU A 37 -7.21 5.94 4.19
CA GLU A 37 -6.58 5.12 5.22
C GLU A 37 -7.05 3.66 5.19
N ARG A 38 -8.35 3.41 4.97
CA ARG A 38 -8.86 2.05 4.75
C ARG A 38 -8.23 1.37 3.53
N VAL A 39 -8.08 2.10 2.43
CA VAL A 39 -7.40 1.58 1.22
C VAL A 39 -5.93 1.25 1.52
N VAL A 40 -5.23 2.10 2.28
CA VAL A 40 -3.85 1.84 2.70
C VAL A 40 -3.76 0.56 3.54
N GLU A 41 -4.61 0.39 4.54
CA GLU A 41 -4.60 -0.82 5.40
C GLU A 41 -4.93 -2.08 4.59
N ARG A 42 -5.96 -2.01 3.73
CA ARG A 42 -6.34 -3.12 2.86
C ARG A 42 -5.19 -3.51 1.94
N LEU A 43 -4.65 -2.54 1.21
CA LEU A 43 -3.54 -2.80 0.28
C LEU A 43 -2.32 -3.33 1.04
N ALA A 44 -1.97 -2.76 2.19
CA ALA A 44 -0.84 -3.23 2.99
C ALA A 44 -0.94 -4.71 3.36
N SER A 45 -2.15 -5.17 3.73
CA SER A 45 -2.41 -6.59 4.00
C SER A 45 -2.23 -7.50 2.78
N GLU A 46 -2.38 -6.98 1.57
CA GLU A 46 -2.16 -7.71 0.31
C GLU A 46 -0.66 -7.82 -0.06
N LEU A 47 0.25 -7.08 0.61
CA LEU A 47 1.67 -6.96 0.19
C LEU A 47 2.65 -7.84 0.96
N ALA A 48 2.41 -8.05 2.26
CA ALA A 48 3.37 -8.68 3.16
C ALA A 48 2.72 -9.74 4.05
N GLU A 49 3.49 -10.76 4.38
CA GLU A 49 3.13 -11.75 5.40
C GLU A 49 4.32 -12.18 6.25
N PRO A 50 4.09 -12.65 7.47
CA PRO A 50 5.13 -13.26 8.28
C PRO A 50 5.74 -14.47 7.57
N ALA A 51 7.07 -14.56 7.58
CA ALA A 51 7.78 -15.78 7.23
C ALA A 51 7.89 -16.69 8.48
N SER A 52 8.11 -17.99 8.27
CA SER A 52 8.51 -18.90 9.35
C SER A 52 9.82 -18.39 9.98
N GLY A 53 9.78 -17.93 11.23
CA GLY A 53 10.89 -17.26 11.92
C GLY A 53 10.75 -15.73 11.98
N SER A 54 11.87 -15.00 12.00
CA SER A 54 11.90 -13.53 12.09
C SER A 54 12.09 -12.90 10.70
N GLY A 55 11.01 -12.68 9.95
CA GLY A 55 11.08 -12.00 8.65
C GLY A 55 9.73 -11.85 7.96
N LEU A 56 9.74 -11.17 6.81
CA LEU A 56 8.55 -10.94 5.98
C LEU A 56 8.74 -11.57 4.59
N ARG A 57 7.67 -12.16 4.02
CA ARG A 57 7.63 -12.53 2.60
C ARG A 57 6.78 -11.55 1.82
N CYS A 58 7.12 -11.36 0.55
CA CYS A 58 6.29 -10.62 -0.37
C CYS A 58 5.11 -11.51 -0.83
N ARG A 59 3.88 -11.07 -0.59
CA ARG A 59 2.67 -11.78 -1.04
C ARG A 59 2.47 -11.75 -2.56
N LEU A 60 3.08 -10.79 -3.26
CA LEU A 60 2.94 -10.64 -4.71
C LEU A 60 3.77 -11.67 -5.50
N CYS A 61 4.93 -12.10 -4.97
CA CYS A 61 5.83 -13.01 -5.68
C CYS A 61 6.36 -14.18 -4.84
N GLY A 62 5.97 -14.28 -3.57
CA GLY A 62 6.41 -15.33 -2.64
C GLY A 62 7.87 -15.24 -2.18
N ARG A 63 8.65 -14.26 -2.66
CA ARG A 63 10.07 -14.13 -2.32
C ARG A 63 10.28 -13.66 -0.88
N GLY A 64 11.40 -14.08 -0.31
CA GLY A 64 11.81 -13.77 1.07
C GLY A 64 12.44 -14.98 1.76
N PRO A 65 12.69 -14.91 3.09
CA PRO A 65 12.32 -13.82 3.99
C PRO A 65 13.19 -12.56 3.81
N TYR A 66 12.58 -11.40 4.03
CA TYR A 66 13.21 -10.09 4.03
C TYR A 66 13.14 -9.45 5.42
N THR A 67 14.07 -8.54 5.71
CA THR A 67 13.87 -7.52 6.75
C THR A 67 12.78 -6.51 6.32
N PRO A 68 12.19 -5.73 7.24
CA PRO A 68 11.23 -4.68 6.89
C PRO A 68 11.76 -3.73 5.79
N THR A 69 12.99 -3.25 5.94
CA THR A 69 13.65 -2.40 4.94
C THR A 69 13.89 -3.14 3.62
N GLY A 70 14.28 -4.42 3.68
CA GLY A 70 14.48 -5.26 2.50
C GLY A 70 13.20 -5.45 1.70
N LEU A 71 12.08 -5.73 2.36
CA LEU A 71 10.78 -5.90 1.69
C LEU A 71 10.29 -4.58 1.09
N LEU A 72 10.46 -3.46 1.80
CA LEU A 72 10.12 -2.14 1.24
C LEU A 72 10.91 -1.82 -0.03
N LEU A 73 12.22 -2.08 -0.03
CA LEU A 73 13.06 -1.90 -1.22
C LEU A 73 12.64 -2.83 -2.37
N HIS A 74 12.31 -4.07 -2.05
CA HIS A 74 11.81 -5.03 -3.03
C HIS A 74 10.49 -4.55 -3.66
N LEU A 75 9.49 -4.17 -2.85
CA LEU A 75 8.21 -3.66 -3.34
C LEU A 75 8.40 -2.43 -4.24
N ARG A 76 9.27 -1.48 -3.86
CA ARG A 76 9.57 -0.28 -4.65
C ARG A 76 10.31 -0.54 -5.96
N ARG A 77 11.15 -1.57 -6.03
CA ARG A 77 11.98 -1.86 -7.22
C ARG A 77 11.31 -2.84 -8.20
N VAL A 78 10.54 -3.78 -7.66
CA VAL A 78 10.00 -4.91 -8.44
C VAL A 78 8.50 -4.75 -8.69
N HIS A 79 7.75 -4.25 -7.71
CA HIS A 79 6.29 -4.24 -7.75
C HIS A 79 5.66 -2.85 -7.76
N ARG A 80 6.45 -1.76 -7.87
CA ARG A 80 5.94 -0.38 -7.77
C ARG A 80 4.71 -0.13 -8.62
N ASP A 81 4.76 -0.48 -9.90
CA ASP A 81 3.67 -0.21 -10.84
C ASP A 81 2.46 -1.12 -10.59
N GLN A 82 2.69 -2.36 -10.15
CA GLN A 82 1.62 -3.26 -9.73
C GLN A 82 0.89 -2.71 -8.50
N VAL A 83 1.63 -2.25 -7.48
CA VAL A 83 1.04 -1.67 -6.27
C VAL A 83 0.33 -0.35 -6.57
N ALA A 84 0.88 0.50 -7.44
CA ALA A 84 0.25 1.76 -7.85
C ALA A 84 -1.07 1.52 -8.60
N ARG A 85 -1.11 0.56 -9.53
CA ARG A 85 -2.36 0.18 -10.22
C ARG A 85 -3.39 -0.35 -9.24
N ARG A 86 -2.97 -1.25 -8.35
CA ARG A 86 -3.86 -1.81 -7.32
C ARG A 86 -4.42 -0.73 -6.39
N ALA A 87 -3.60 0.26 -6.01
CA ALA A 87 -4.04 1.40 -5.24
C ALA A 87 -5.12 2.22 -5.98
N ALA A 88 -4.94 2.45 -7.29
CA ALA A 88 -5.92 3.18 -8.10
C ALA A 88 -7.27 2.44 -8.16
N GLU A 89 -7.26 1.12 -8.37
CA GLU A 89 -8.46 0.27 -8.36
C GLU A 89 -9.22 0.36 -7.03
N LEU A 90 -8.51 0.23 -5.91
CA LEU A 90 -9.11 0.28 -4.58
C LEU A 90 -9.65 1.68 -4.25
N LEU A 91 -8.94 2.74 -4.64
CA LEU A 91 -9.41 4.11 -4.47
C LEU A 91 -10.69 4.38 -5.28
N ALA A 92 -10.75 3.92 -6.53
CA ALA A 92 -11.94 4.08 -7.35
C ALA A 92 -13.15 3.37 -6.70
N ALA A 93 -12.95 2.14 -6.21
CA ALA A 93 -13.99 1.39 -5.51
C ALA A 93 -14.47 2.10 -4.22
N GLU A 94 -13.53 2.61 -3.42
CA GLU A 94 -13.83 3.32 -2.16
C GLU A 94 -14.63 4.61 -2.39
N LEU A 95 -14.25 5.39 -3.43
CA LEU A 95 -14.95 6.62 -3.78
C LEU A 95 -16.37 6.33 -4.30
N LEU A 96 -16.56 5.30 -5.12
CA LEU A 96 -17.87 4.89 -5.60
C LEU A 96 -18.78 4.39 -4.46
N ALA A 97 -18.21 3.70 -3.46
CA ALA A 97 -18.96 3.22 -2.31
C ALA A 97 -19.44 4.34 -1.38
N THR A 98 -18.72 5.46 -1.33
CA THR A 98 -19.06 6.62 -0.47
C THR A 98 -20.20 7.49 -1.05
N HIS A 99 -20.56 7.29 -2.32
CA HIS A 99 -21.62 8.03 -3.02
C HIS A 99 -22.91 7.21 -3.24
N ARG A 100 -23.06 6.08 -2.55
CA ARG A 100 -24.32 5.32 -2.43
C ARG A 100 -24.92 5.54 -1.06
#